data_AF-A0A836ZSF5-F1
#
_entry.id   AF-A0A836ZSF5-F1
#
_cell.length_a   1.000
_cell.length_b   1.000
_cell.length_c   1.000
_cell.angle_alpha   90.00
_cell.angle_beta   90.00
_cell.angle_gamma   90.00
#
_symmetry.space_group_name_H-M   'P 1'
#
loop_
_entity.id
_entity.type
_entity.pdbx_description
1 polymer ?
#
loop_
_entity_poly.entity_id
_entity_poly.type
_entity_poly.pdbx_seq_one_letter_code
_entity_poly.pdbx_strand_id
1 'polypeptide(L)'
;MLRLPFSRALGAFHASELVYLFQRPWVLSGDAPFTPAQQALANTLQDYWGAFARTGDPNGGGRPLWPRFDGETPLTLSPHRIGTTPDFVQRHRCAFWDAHADTAATSEQPSSR
;
A
#
# COMPACT_ATOMS: atom_id res chain seq x y z
N MET A 1 4.50 16.23 2.22
CA MET A 1 3.46 15.85 1.23
C MET A 1 3.25 17.00 0.27
N LEU A 2 3.42 16.76 -1.03
CA LEU A 2 3.25 17.76 -2.09
C LEU A 2 1.80 18.29 -2.11
N ARG A 3 1.65 19.61 -2.00
CA ARG A 3 0.38 20.33 -2.13
C ARG A 3 0.56 21.34 -3.26
N LEU A 4 0.05 21.02 -4.45
CA LEU A 4 -0.05 22.01 -5.53
C LEU A 4 -1.13 23.03 -5.17
N PRO A 5 -0.96 24.33 -5.47
CA PRO A 5 -2.00 25.32 -5.20
C PRO A 5 -3.33 24.90 -5.83
N PHE A 6 -4.43 25.03 -5.08
CA PHE A 6 -5.80 24.59 -5.43
C PHE A 6 -6.05 23.08 -5.55
N SER A 7 -5.11 22.22 -5.15
CA SER A 7 -5.27 20.76 -5.20
C SER A 7 -5.47 20.14 -3.82
N ARG A 8 -6.40 19.17 -3.71
CA ARG A 8 -6.52 18.33 -2.49
C ARG A 8 -5.24 17.52 -2.30
N ALA A 9 -4.92 17.17 -1.05
CA ALA A 9 -3.82 16.25 -0.79
C ALA A 9 -4.08 14.93 -1.55
N LEU A 10 -3.07 14.45 -2.28
CA LEU A 10 -3.18 13.27 -3.14
C LEU A 10 -3.40 11.95 -2.36
N GLY A 11 -3.36 11.99 -1.03
CA GLY A 11 -3.46 10.81 -0.17
C GLY A 11 -2.27 9.88 -0.34
N ALA A 12 -2.51 8.56 -0.27
CA ALA A 12 -1.55 7.53 -0.59
C ALA A 12 -1.51 7.30 -2.11
N PHE A 13 -0.82 8.18 -2.82
CA PHE A 13 -0.67 8.11 -4.28
C PHE A 13 0.41 7.09 -4.69
N HIS A 14 0.45 6.76 -5.97
CA HIS A 14 1.45 5.83 -6.53
C HIS A 14 2.89 6.27 -6.20
N ALA A 15 3.72 5.35 -5.72
CA ALA A 15 5.10 5.58 -5.28
C ALA A 15 5.27 6.49 -4.05
N SER A 16 4.17 6.86 -3.36
CA SER A 16 4.25 7.64 -2.12
C SER A 16 4.85 6.87 -0.94
N GLU A 17 4.91 5.54 -1.02
CA GLU A 17 5.52 4.66 -0.03
C GLU A 17 7.05 4.69 -0.04
N LEU A 18 7.67 5.06 -1.16
CA LEU A 18 9.13 5.02 -1.33
C LEU A 18 9.87 5.88 -0.30
N VAL A 19 9.29 7.03 0.06
CA VAL A 19 9.87 7.91 1.09
C VAL A 19 9.91 7.24 2.47
N TYR A 20 8.92 6.41 2.80
CA TYR A 20 8.87 5.68 4.07
C TYR A 20 9.82 4.48 4.05
N LEU A 21 9.91 3.78 2.91
CA LEU A 21 10.77 2.60 2.77
C LEU A 21 12.26 2.97 2.79
N PHE A 22 12.64 4.05 2.11
CA PHE A 22 14.05 4.45 1.99
C PHE A 22 14.47 5.55 2.96
N GLN A 23 13.51 6.23 3.61
CA GLN A 23 13.77 7.38 4.48
C GLN A 23 14.68 8.43 3.83
N ARG A 24 14.48 8.64 2.53
CA ARG A 24 15.19 9.62 1.70
C ARG A 24 14.18 10.41 0.88
N PRO A 25 14.45 11.68 0.58
CA PRO A 25 13.61 12.45 -0.33
C PRO A 25 13.45 11.71 -1.67
N TRP A 26 12.22 11.62 -2.15
CA TRP A 26 11.88 11.15 -3.49
C TRP A 26 11.25 12.30 -4.29
N VAL A 27 11.22 12.16 -5.63
CA VAL A 27 10.85 13.23 -6.58
C VAL A 27 9.52 13.93 -6.26
N LEU A 28 8.60 13.26 -5.56
CA LEU A 28 7.27 13.80 -5.18
C LEU A 28 7.06 13.99 -3.65
N SER A 29 8.09 13.78 -2.82
CA SER A 29 7.94 13.80 -1.36
C SER A 29 7.94 15.22 -0.77
N GLY A 30 8.63 16.14 -1.44
CA GLY A 30 9.04 17.44 -0.88
C GLY A 30 10.09 17.27 0.23
N ASP A 31 10.46 18.38 0.87
CA ASP A 31 11.57 18.42 1.85
C ASP A 31 11.10 18.46 3.31
N ALA A 32 9.79 18.33 3.56
CA ALA A 32 9.26 18.39 4.91
C ALA A 32 9.66 17.13 5.71
N PRO A 33 10.14 17.28 6.96
CA PRO A 33 10.46 16.14 7.81
C PRO A 33 9.20 15.33 8.15
N PHE A 34 9.39 14.05 8.47
CA PHE A 34 8.31 13.22 8.96
C PHE A 34 7.76 13.71 10.29
N THR A 35 6.44 13.64 10.44
CA THR A 35 5.81 13.67 11.76
C THR A 35 6.23 12.43 12.56
N PRO A 36 6.12 12.43 13.90
CA PRO A 36 6.44 11.25 14.70
C PRO A 36 5.68 9.98 14.26
N ALA A 37 4.41 10.13 13.89
CA ALA A 37 3.58 9.05 13.36
C ALA A 37 4.08 8.51 12.00
N GLN A 38 4.55 9.41 11.12
CA GLN A 38 5.15 9.04 9.85
C GLN A 38 6.49 8.32 10.02
N GLN A 39 7.32 8.79 10.97
CA GLN A 39 8.58 8.13 11.30
C GLN A 39 8.34 6.73 11.89
N ALA A 40 7.36 6.59 12.77
CA ALA A 40 6.98 5.28 13.32
C ALA A 40 6.49 4.32 12.22
N LEU A 41 5.71 4.80 11.26
CA LEU A 41 5.32 4.02 10.09
C LEU A 41 6.54 3.61 9.25
N ALA A 42 7.45 4.54 8.95
CA ALA A 42 8.65 4.26 8.16
C ALA A 42 9.51 3.16 8.80
N ASN A 43 9.76 3.26 10.11
CA ASN A 43 10.50 2.27 10.87
C ASN A 43 9.80 0.90 10.83
N THR A 44 8.48 0.88 11.03
CA THR A 44 7.69 -0.36 10.99
C THR A 44 7.73 -1.01 9.60
N LEU A 45 7.67 -0.21 8.53
CA LEU A 45 7.73 -0.68 7.16
C LEU A 45 9.08 -1.32 6.84
N GLN A 46 10.18 -0.66 7.19
CA GLN A 46 11.54 -1.20 7.02
C GLN A 46 11.75 -2.49 7.80
N ASP A 47 11.26 -2.54 9.04
CA ASP A 47 11.34 -3.72 9.89
C ASP A 47 10.59 -4.92 9.29
N TYR A 48 9.36 -4.72 8.78
CA TYR A 48 8.62 -5.78 8.09
C TYR A 48 9.37 -6.28 6.86
N TRP A 49 9.86 -5.37 6.02
CA TRP A 49 10.59 -5.74 4.80
C TRP A 49 11.90 -6.48 5.14
N GLY A 50 12.65 -6.02 6.12
CA GLY A 50 13.90 -6.66 6.54
C GLY A 50 13.69 -8.01 7.23
N ALA A 51 12.60 -8.20 7.97
CA ALA A 51 12.22 -9.49 8.52
C ALA A 51 11.80 -10.46 7.42
N PHE A 52 10.90 -10.04 6.53
CA PHE A 52 10.44 -10.84 5.40
C PHE A 52 11.59 -11.26 4.48
N ALA A 53 12.50 -10.35 4.12
CA ALA A 53 13.65 -10.67 3.27
C ALA A 53 14.59 -11.71 3.90
N ARG A 54 14.63 -11.81 5.23
CA ARG A 54 15.50 -12.73 5.97
C ARG A 54 14.91 -14.12 6.13
N THR A 55 13.61 -14.22 6.40
CA THR A 55 12.98 -15.48 6.85
C THR A 55 11.70 -15.84 6.09
N GLY A 56 11.17 -14.94 5.27
CA GLY A 56 9.84 -15.06 4.68
C GLY A 56 8.69 -14.73 5.63
N ASP A 57 8.98 -14.41 6.90
CA ASP A 57 7.99 -14.00 7.90
C ASP A 57 8.25 -12.53 8.32
N PRO A 58 7.33 -11.59 8.06
CA PRO A 58 7.50 -10.19 8.45
C PRO A 58 7.37 -9.97 9.97
N ASN A 59 6.83 -10.93 10.72
CA ASN A 59 6.39 -10.74 12.10
C ASN A 59 7.52 -10.75 13.14
N GLY A 60 7.19 -10.31 14.37
CA GLY A 60 8.10 -10.24 15.51
C GLY A 60 8.38 -8.80 15.97
N GLY A 61 9.28 -8.65 16.95
CA GLY A 61 9.74 -7.33 17.42
C GLY A 61 8.68 -6.42 18.05
N GLY A 62 7.54 -6.98 18.49
CA GLY A 62 6.46 -6.21 19.11
C GLY A 62 5.64 -5.35 18.15
N ARG A 63 5.88 -5.45 16.83
CA ARG A 63 5.07 -4.78 15.81
C ARG A 63 3.67 -5.42 15.72
N PRO A 64 2.68 -4.71 15.14
CA PRO A 64 1.39 -5.32 14.80
C PRO A 64 1.57 -6.61 13.99
N LEU A 65 0.60 -7.51 14.07
CA LEU A 65 0.66 -8.74 13.30
C LEU A 65 0.35 -8.45 11.83
N TRP A 66 1.18 -8.97 10.92
CA TRP A 66 0.89 -9.09 9.51
C TRP A 66 0.46 -10.54 9.21
N PRO A 67 -0.85 -10.84 9.22
CA PRO A 67 -1.33 -12.17 8.92
C PRO A 67 -1.15 -12.51 7.44
N ARG A 68 -1.06 -13.81 7.15
CA ARG A 68 -1.07 -14.30 5.77
C ARG A 68 -2.35 -13.83 5.08
N PHE A 69 -2.22 -13.28 3.88
CA PHE A 69 -3.34 -12.81 3.10
C PHE A 69 -4.26 -13.98 2.71
N ASP A 70 -5.56 -13.79 2.92
CA ASP A 70 -6.63 -14.78 2.70
C ASP A 70 -7.38 -14.57 1.38
N GLY A 71 -7.05 -13.52 0.63
CA GLY A 71 -7.74 -13.11 -0.60
C GLY A 71 -8.62 -11.87 -0.43
N GLU A 72 -9.02 -11.53 0.81
CA GLU A 72 -10.05 -10.52 1.08
C GLU A 72 -9.57 -9.43 2.06
N THR A 73 -8.72 -9.80 3.01
CA THR A 73 -8.37 -9.00 4.19
C THR A 73 -6.90 -8.59 4.15
N PRO A 74 -6.54 -7.49 3.47
CA PRO A 74 -5.18 -7.00 3.48
C PRO A 74 -4.82 -6.35 4.82
N LEU A 75 -3.52 -6.28 5.11
CA LEU A 75 -2.98 -5.36 6.10
C LEU A 75 -2.93 -3.95 5.49
N THR A 76 -3.51 -2.96 6.18
CA THR A 76 -3.37 -1.55 5.82
C THR A 76 -2.32 -0.90 6.72
N LEU A 77 -1.42 -0.15 6.09
CA LEU A 77 -0.30 0.55 6.72
C LEU A 77 -0.53 2.07 6.57
N SER A 78 -0.68 2.78 7.68
CA SER A 78 -0.82 4.24 7.69
C SER A 78 -0.19 4.82 8.95
N PRO A 79 0.13 6.13 8.97
CA PRO A 79 0.72 6.77 10.16
C PRO A 79 -0.17 6.66 11.41
N HIS A 80 -1.49 6.53 11.24
CA HIS A 80 -2.45 6.52 12.34
C HIS A 80 -2.91 5.12 12.73
N ARG A 81 -2.82 4.15 11.81
CA ARG A 81 -3.28 2.77 12.03
C ARG A 81 -2.51 1.80 11.14
N ILE A 82 -1.99 0.75 11.77
CA ILE A 82 -1.52 -0.46 11.10
C ILE A 82 -2.41 -1.61 11.57
N GLY A 83 -3.03 -2.31 10.63
CA GLY A 83 -3.90 -3.44 10.97
C GLY A 83 -4.69 -3.97 9.78
N THR A 84 -5.34 -5.11 9.98
CA THR A 84 -6.18 -5.73 8.96
C THR A 84 -7.38 -4.84 8.62
N THR A 85 -7.82 -4.96 7.37
CA THR A 85 -8.92 -4.19 6.82
C THR A 85 -9.93 -5.15 6.17
N PRO A 86 -10.85 -5.72 6.96
CA PRO A 86 -11.72 -6.82 6.52
C PRO A 86 -12.78 -6.39 5.50
N ASP A 87 -13.17 -5.12 5.47
CA ASP A 87 -14.12 -4.55 4.52
C ASP A 87 -13.43 -3.99 3.27
N PHE A 88 -12.14 -4.31 3.03
CA PHE A 88 -11.38 -3.77 1.90
C PHE A 88 -12.05 -4.06 0.55
N VAL A 89 -12.32 -5.32 0.26
CA VAL A 89 -12.91 -5.75 -1.03
C VAL A 89 -14.26 -5.08 -1.28
N GLN A 90 -15.10 -4.98 -0.25
CA GLN A 90 -16.39 -4.31 -0.34
C GLN A 90 -16.23 -2.80 -0.59
N ARG A 91 -15.39 -2.12 0.21
CA ARG A 91 -15.20 -0.66 0.13
C ARG A 91 -14.57 -0.23 -1.20
N HIS A 92 -13.69 -1.06 -1.74
CA HIS A 92 -13.01 -0.82 -3.01
C HIS A 92 -13.76 -1.39 -4.24
N ARG A 93 -14.90 -2.07 -4.01
CA ARG A 93 -15.77 -2.63 -5.05
C ARG A 93 -15.01 -3.59 -5.99
N CYS A 94 -14.11 -4.42 -5.46
CA CYS A 94 -13.24 -5.27 -6.30
C CYS A 94 -14.05 -6.18 -7.21
N ALA A 95 -15.09 -6.86 -6.68
CA ALA A 95 -15.97 -7.72 -7.49
C ALA A 95 -16.62 -7.00 -8.69
N PHE A 96 -16.92 -5.70 -8.57
CA PHE A 96 -17.40 -4.93 -9.71
C PHE A 96 -16.30 -4.80 -10.77
N TRP A 97 -15.07 -4.46 -10.38
CA TRP A 97 -13.96 -4.29 -11.32
C TRP A 97 -13.51 -5.60 -11.96
N ASP A 98 -13.42 -6.68 -11.18
CA ASP A 98 -13.00 -8.00 -11.64
C ASP A 98 -13.93 -8.51 -12.76
N ALA A 99 -15.25 -8.37 -12.58
CA ALA A 99 -16.24 -8.75 -13.59
C ALA A 99 -16.08 -8.01 -14.94
N HIS A 100 -15.53 -6.79 -14.92
CA HIS A 100 -15.32 -6.00 -16.14
C HIS A 100 -13.93 -6.22 -16.77
N ALA A 101 -12.94 -6.64 -15.98
CA ALA A 101 -11.63 -7.03 -16.49
C ALA A 101 -11.73 -8.31 -17.35
N ASP A 102 -12.49 -9.30 -16.91
CA ASP A 102 -12.67 -10.57 -17.61
C ASP A 102 -13.45 -10.42 -18.93
N THR A 103 -14.39 -9.48 -18.96
CA THR A 103 -15.17 -9.18 -20.17
C THR A 103 -14.28 -8.57 -21.26
N ALA A 104 -13.35 -7.69 -20.90
CA ALA A 104 -12.41 -7.08 -21.84
C ALA A 104 -11.40 -8.10 -22.42
N ALA A 105 -10.89 -9.02 -21.59
CA ALA A 105 -9.98 -10.07 -22.03
C ALA A 105 -10.62 -11.05 -23.03
N THR A 106 -11.93 -11.28 -22.91
CA THR A 106 -12.67 -12.19 -23.82
C THR A 106 -12.91 -11.56 -25.20
N SER A 107 -12.94 -10.22 -25.30
CA SER A 107 -13.16 -9.49 -26.56
C SER A 107 -11.91 -9.29 -27.44
N GLU A 108 -10.70 -9.62 -26.96
CA GLU A 108 -9.43 -9.37 -27.65
C GLU A 108 -8.85 -10.57 -28.43
N GLN A 109 -9.55 -11.70 -28.58
CA GLN A 109 -9.12 -12.80 -29.46
C GLN A 109 -9.72 -12.65 -30.88
N PRO A 110 -8.97 -12.16 -31.89
CA PRO A 110 -9.39 -12.29 -33.28
C PRO A 110 -9.19 -13.72 -33.76
N SER A 111 -10.28 -14.31 -34.27
CA SER A 111 -10.29 -15.56 -35.04
C SER A 111 -9.28 -15.49 -36.19
N SER A 112 -8.23 -16.30 -36.14
CA SER A 112 -7.32 -16.51 -37.26
C SER A 112 -8.08 -17.25 -38.37
N ARG A 113 -8.24 -16.60 -39.52
CA ARG A 113 -8.60 -17.26 -40.78
C ARG A 113 -7.55 -16.91 -41.82
#